data_AF-A0A1M7G6E8-F1
#
_entry.id   AF-A0A1M7G6E8-F1
#
_cell.length_a   1.000
_cell.length_b   1.000
_cell.length_c   1.000
_cell.angle_alpha   90.00
_cell.angle_beta   90.00
_cell.angle_gamma   90.00
#
_symmetry.space_group_name_H-M   'P 1'
#
loop_
_entity.id
_entity.type
_entity.pdbx_description
1 polymer ?
#
loop_
_entity_poly.entity_id
_entity_poly.type
_entity_poly.pdbx_seq_one_letter_code
_entity_poly.pdbx_strand_id
1 'polypeptide(L)'
;MAVTLNRRAYEHAKAFINEGRFVFDERDDWSEHQPSAVQESEYIRLHGFEEYGKWFLGINDERPENTKAHYAFPFGDFRDIHRCGVLAAESRAGQYRHYDIENAAAHLHGMLEGRKAATVPRRTRTASPDRATRGTRHSPR
;
A
#
# COMPACT_ATOMS: atom_id res chain seq x y z
N MET A 1 20.43 7.95 13.88
CA MET A 1 19.48 7.05 13.18
C MET A 1 20.14 6.65 11.87
N ALA A 2 20.40 5.36 11.66
CA ALA A 2 21.08 4.90 10.44
C ALA A 2 20.14 4.52 9.29
N VAL A 3 18.82 4.45 9.56
CA VAL A 3 17.84 4.10 8.53
C VAL A 3 17.33 5.37 7.84
N THR A 4 17.53 5.43 6.53
CA THR A 4 17.14 6.55 5.65
C THR A 4 16.13 6.08 4.60
N LEU A 5 15.37 7.03 4.03
CA LEU A 5 14.38 6.73 2.99
C LEU A 5 15.07 6.26 1.71
N ASN A 6 14.68 5.08 1.24
CA ASN A 6 15.03 4.57 -0.08
C ASN A 6 14.20 5.26 -1.16
N ARG A 7 14.75 6.33 -1.76
CA ARG A 7 14.08 7.05 -2.84
C ARG A 7 13.79 6.17 -4.06
N ARG A 8 14.69 5.25 -4.40
CA ARG A 8 14.50 4.32 -5.54
C ARG A 8 13.32 3.40 -5.30
N ALA A 9 13.19 2.85 -4.10
CA ALA A 9 12.06 2.00 -3.74
C ALA A 9 10.73 2.78 -3.72
N TYR A 10 10.75 4.02 -3.24
CA TYR A 10 9.57 4.89 -3.27
C TYR A 10 9.12 5.22 -4.69
N GLU A 11 10.04 5.54 -5.61
CA GLU A 11 9.70 5.77 -7.02
C GLU A 11 9.19 4.49 -7.70
N HIS A 12 9.82 3.35 -7.40
CA HIS A 12 9.36 2.04 -7.86
C HIS A 12 7.93 1.75 -7.39
N ALA A 13 7.64 2.03 -6.11
CA ALA A 13 6.31 1.85 -5.56
C ALA A 13 5.26 2.71 -6.27
N LYS A 14 5.59 3.99 -6.51
CA LYS A 14 4.70 4.90 -7.25
C LYS A 14 4.43 4.44 -8.68
N ALA A 15 5.43 3.88 -9.36
CA ALA A 15 5.26 3.36 -10.72
C ALA A 15 4.25 2.22 -10.74
N PHE A 16 4.40 1.23 -9.85
CA PHE A 16 3.50 0.08 -9.74
C PHE A 16 2.06 0.48 -9.37
N ILE A 17 1.89 1.39 -8.40
CA ILE A 17 0.56 1.93 -8.09
C ILE A 17 -0.03 2.60 -9.32
N ASN A 18 0.81 3.31 -10.10
CA ASN A 18 0.36 3.97 -11.31
C ASN A 18 -0.01 3.01 -12.45
N GLU A 19 0.67 1.88 -12.54
CA GLU A 19 0.40 0.80 -13.48
C GLU A 19 -0.80 -0.07 -13.05
N GLY A 20 -1.29 0.09 -11.81
CA GLY A 20 -2.37 -0.75 -11.27
C GLY A 20 -1.90 -2.09 -10.72
N ARG A 21 -0.60 -2.23 -10.47
CA ARG A 21 0.04 -3.44 -9.92
C ARG A 21 0.09 -3.39 -8.40
N PHE A 22 -1.08 -3.56 -7.79
CA PHE A 22 -1.23 -3.61 -6.34
C PHE A 22 -2.34 -4.57 -5.93
N VAL A 23 -2.20 -5.14 -4.74
CA VAL A 23 -3.18 -6.02 -4.11
C VAL A 23 -3.81 -5.29 -2.91
N PHE A 24 -5.14 -5.28 -2.89
CA PHE A 24 -5.94 -4.72 -1.80
C PHE A 24 -6.20 -5.79 -0.75
N ASP A 25 -5.21 -6.04 0.10
CA ASP A 25 -5.37 -6.96 1.23
C ASP A 25 -5.92 -6.26 2.47
N GLU A 26 -6.47 -7.06 3.38
CA GLU A 26 -6.94 -6.63 4.69
C GLU A 26 -5.76 -6.36 5.63
N ARG A 27 -6.02 -5.55 6.67
CA ARG A 27 -4.97 -4.86 7.44
C ARG A 27 -4.14 -5.77 8.36
N ASP A 28 -4.61 -6.98 8.64
CA ASP A 28 -4.08 -7.84 9.71
C ASP A 28 -3.10 -8.93 9.22
N ASP A 29 -3.04 -9.22 7.92
CA ASP A 29 -2.31 -10.39 7.39
C ASP A 29 -0.86 -10.14 6.98
N TRP A 30 -0.28 -8.95 7.21
CA TRP A 30 1.07 -8.68 6.68
C TRP A 30 2.15 -9.65 7.22
N SER A 31 2.01 -10.14 8.45
CA SER A 31 2.94 -11.13 8.99
C SER A 31 2.91 -12.47 8.26
N GLU A 32 1.80 -12.79 7.58
CA GLU A 32 1.62 -14.01 6.78
C GLU A 32 1.92 -13.76 5.29
N HIS A 33 1.73 -12.53 4.81
CA HIS A 33 2.02 -12.12 3.43
C HIS A 33 3.45 -11.64 3.19
N GLN A 34 4.25 -11.44 4.25
CA GLN A 34 5.66 -11.10 4.09
C GLN A 34 6.40 -12.28 3.43
N PRO A 35 7.25 -12.03 2.41
CA PRO A 35 8.04 -13.08 1.78
C PRO A 35 8.90 -13.82 2.81
N SER A 36 8.85 -15.15 2.74
CA SER A 36 9.66 -16.02 3.60
C SER A 36 11.15 -15.85 3.30
N ALA A 37 12.00 -16.19 4.28
CA ALA A 37 13.46 -16.12 4.12
C ALA A 37 13.98 -16.90 2.89
N VAL A 38 13.27 -17.96 2.49
CA VAL A 38 13.56 -18.74 1.28
C VAL A 38 13.27 -17.92 0.02
N GLN A 39 12.08 -17.33 -0.10
CA GLN A 39 11.70 -16.48 -1.22
C GLN A 39 12.63 -15.27 -1.37
N GLU A 40 12.98 -14.62 -0.27
CA GLU A 40 13.95 -13.52 -0.28
C GLU A 40 15.31 -13.97 -0.84
N SER A 41 15.80 -15.13 -0.39
CA SER A 41 17.11 -15.65 -0.83
C SER A 41 17.08 -16.04 -2.30
N GLU A 42 15.98 -16.62 -2.76
CA GLU A 42 15.78 -16.97 -4.17
C GLU A 42 15.70 -15.72 -5.05
N TYR A 43 14.96 -14.70 -4.63
CA TYR A 43 14.88 -13.43 -5.34
C TYR A 43 16.25 -12.75 -5.46
N ILE A 44 17.00 -12.68 -4.35
CA ILE A 44 18.37 -12.16 -4.36
C ILE A 44 19.27 -12.99 -5.28
N ARG A 45 19.12 -14.31 -5.33
CA ARG A 45 19.90 -15.18 -6.21
C ARG A 45 19.60 -14.93 -7.70
N LEU A 46 18.35 -14.63 -8.03
CA LEU A 46 17.89 -14.43 -9.41
C LEU A 46 18.14 -13.00 -9.91
N HIS A 47 17.96 -12.00 -9.05
CA HIS A 47 17.94 -10.58 -9.44
C HIS A 47 19.03 -9.73 -8.76
N GLY A 48 19.64 -10.23 -7.69
CA GLY A 48 20.64 -9.49 -6.91
C GLY A 48 20.03 -8.60 -5.81
N PHE A 49 20.92 -8.00 -5.00
CA PHE A 49 20.54 -7.08 -3.92
C PHE A 49 19.99 -5.74 -4.43
N GLU A 50 20.39 -5.31 -5.64
CA GLU A 50 19.90 -4.05 -6.22
C GLU A 50 18.39 -4.08 -6.46
N GLU A 51 17.88 -5.15 -7.08
CA GLU A 51 16.43 -5.32 -7.26
C GLU A 51 15.72 -5.60 -5.94
N TYR A 52 16.33 -6.41 -5.07
CA TYR A 52 15.78 -6.68 -3.73
C TYR A 52 15.53 -5.37 -2.98
N GLY A 53 16.49 -4.45 -2.99
CA GLY A 53 16.38 -3.16 -2.31
C GLY A 53 15.25 -2.26 -2.79
N LYS A 54 14.76 -2.42 -4.03
CA LYS A 54 13.63 -1.64 -4.56
C LYS A 54 12.30 -1.94 -3.85
N TRP A 55 12.23 -3.03 -3.09
CA TRP A 55 11.03 -3.46 -2.36
C TRP A 55 11.01 -3.03 -0.88
N PHE A 56 11.98 -2.19 -0.47
CA PHE A 56 12.16 -1.75 0.91
C PHE A 56 12.29 -0.24 1.00
N LEU A 57 11.40 0.40 1.78
CA LEU A 57 11.38 1.86 1.92
C LEU A 57 12.51 2.41 2.81
N GLY A 58 13.16 1.57 3.61
CA GLY A 58 14.29 1.97 4.45
C GLY A 58 15.61 1.35 4.01
N ILE A 59 16.66 2.15 4.03
CA ILE A 59 18.06 1.71 3.90
C ILE A 59 18.79 1.96 5.21
N ASN A 60 19.37 0.91 5.79
CA ASN A 60 20.21 0.97 6.98
C ASN A 60 21.70 1.06 6.59
N ASP A 61 22.26 2.26 6.68
CA ASP A 61 23.65 2.55 6.30
C ASP A 61 24.69 1.86 7.22
N GLU A 62 24.30 1.45 8.44
CA GLU A 62 25.18 0.70 9.35
C GLU A 62 25.42 -0.75 8.89
N ARG A 63 24.65 -1.23 7.92
CA ARG A 63 24.75 -2.59 7.38
C ARG A 63 25.30 -2.52 5.96
N PRO A 64 26.12 -3.48 5.52
CA PRO A 64 26.59 -3.52 4.15
C PRO A 64 25.44 -3.84 3.17
N GLU A 65 25.43 -3.18 2.02
CA GLU A 65 24.41 -3.30 0.96
C GLU A 65 24.15 -4.73 0.47
N ASN A 66 25.14 -5.62 0.65
CA ASN A 66 25.07 -7.05 0.34
C ASN A 66 24.45 -7.89 1.47
N THR A 67 23.66 -7.28 2.36
CA THR A 67 22.96 -7.98 3.43
C THR A 67 21.50 -7.60 3.48
N LYS A 68 20.65 -8.58 3.81
CA LYS A 68 19.20 -8.36 3.98
C LYS A 68 18.90 -7.30 5.04
N ALA A 69 19.72 -7.24 6.09
CA ALA A 69 19.58 -6.27 7.19
C ALA A 69 19.83 -4.81 6.77
N HIS A 70 20.43 -4.58 5.60
CA HIS A 70 20.55 -3.25 5.01
C HIS A 70 19.20 -2.70 4.55
N TYR A 71 18.22 -3.56 4.26
CA TYR A 71 16.93 -3.16 3.74
C TYR A 71 15.84 -3.35 4.81
N ALA A 72 15.02 -2.34 5.01
CA ALA A 72 13.98 -2.30 6.04
C ALA A 72 12.65 -1.77 5.47
N PHE A 73 11.56 -2.02 6.19
CA PHE A 73 10.21 -1.60 5.78
C PHE A 73 9.79 -2.16 4.41
N PRO A 74 9.62 -3.49 4.29
CA PRO A 74 9.08 -4.10 3.08
C PRO A 74 7.63 -3.68 2.86
N PHE A 75 7.22 -3.54 1.60
CA PHE A 75 5.87 -3.09 1.22
C PHE A 75 5.22 -3.93 0.11
N GLY A 76 5.85 -5.03 -0.31
CA GLY A 76 5.33 -5.94 -1.32
C GLY A 76 5.98 -7.33 -1.25
N ASP A 77 5.55 -8.21 -2.13
CA ASP A 77 5.94 -9.64 -2.20
C ASP A 77 6.98 -9.93 -3.30
N PHE A 78 7.69 -8.90 -3.76
CA PHE A 78 8.57 -8.91 -4.94
C PHE A 78 7.86 -8.98 -6.30
N ARG A 79 6.52 -8.93 -6.33
CA ARG A 79 5.72 -8.99 -7.56
C ARG A 79 4.71 -7.85 -7.64
N ASP A 80 4.02 -7.57 -6.56
CA ASP A 80 2.97 -6.57 -6.48
C ASP A 80 3.05 -5.81 -5.14
N ILE A 81 2.46 -4.61 -5.10
CA ILE A 81 2.42 -3.81 -3.87
C ILE A 81 1.23 -4.23 -3.04
N HIS A 82 1.45 -4.57 -1.77
CA HIS A 82 0.39 -4.97 -0.86
C HIS A 82 0.02 -3.79 0.04
N ARG A 83 -1.27 -3.45 0.10
CA ARG A 83 -1.77 -2.38 0.98
C ARG A 83 -1.40 -2.62 2.44
N CYS A 84 -1.51 -3.86 2.92
CA CYS A 84 -1.15 -4.22 4.29
C CYS A 84 0.35 -4.04 4.55
N GLY A 85 1.21 -4.28 3.55
CA GLY A 85 2.64 -4.01 3.64
C GLY A 85 2.97 -2.52 3.76
N VAL A 86 2.33 -1.67 2.95
CA VAL A 86 2.52 -0.20 3.05
C VAL A 86 2.05 0.31 4.42
N LEU A 87 0.92 -0.17 4.92
CA LEU A 87 0.40 0.20 6.25
C LEU A 87 1.30 -0.29 7.39
N ALA A 88 1.85 -1.50 7.28
CA ALA A 88 2.81 -2.01 8.26
C ALA A 88 4.11 -1.19 8.25
N ALA A 89 4.58 -0.77 7.07
CA ALA A 89 5.72 0.11 6.92
C ALA A 89 5.48 1.48 7.57
N GLU A 90 4.32 2.11 7.32
CA GLU A 90 3.90 3.37 7.94
C GLU A 90 3.88 3.26 9.47
N SER A 91 3.16 2.28 10.01
CA SER A 91 3.01 2.07 11.45
C SER A 91 4.36 1.84 12.14
N ARG A 92 5.23 0.98 11.58
CA ARG A 92 6.55 0.74 12.17
C ARG A 92 7.47 1.95 12.03
N ALA A 93 7.43 2.66 10.90
CA ALA A 93 8.27 3.85 10.70
C ALA A 93 7.92 4.92 11.73
N GLY A 94 6.63 5.15 12.00
CA GLY A 94 6.18 6.06 13.05
C GLY A 94 6.60 5.63 14.46
N GLN A 95 6.50 4.33 14.79
CA GLN A 95 6.96 3.78 16.08
C GLN A 95 8.44 4.05 16.33
N TYR A 96 9.29 3.86 15.32
CA TYR A 96 10.73 4.10 15.39
C TYR A 96 11.13 5.55 15.04
N ARG A 97 10.15 6.45 14.83
CA ARG A 97 10.34 7.87 14.50
C ARG A 97 11.16 8.12 13.23
N HIS A 98 11.05 7.23 12.25
CA HIS A 98 11.59 7.44 10.90
C HIS A 98 10.61 8.24 10.04
N TYR A 99 10.45 9.52 10.36
CA TYR A 99 9.41 10.38 9.78
C TYR A 99 9.45 10.48 8.24
N ASP A 100 10.64 10.46 7.62
CA ASP A 100 10.74 10.46 6.14
C ASP A 100 10.13 9.20 5.52
N ILE A 101 10.33 8.05 6.17
CA ILE A 101 9.81 6.75 5.73
C ILE A 101 8.30 6.68 6.00
N GLU A 102 7.87 7.15 7.17
CA GLU A 102 6.45 7.22 7.54
C GLU A 102 5.67 8.09 6.55
N ASN A 103 6.15 9.30 6.25
CA ASN A 103 5.52 10.20 5.28
C ASN A 103 5.48 9.59 3.87
N ALA A 104 6.56 8.93 3.44
CA ALA A 104 6.59 8.25 2.15
C ALA A 104 5.57 7.10 2.09
N ALA A 105 5.49 6.29 3.14
CA ALA A 105 4.53 5.18 3.24
C ALA A 105 3.08 5.70 3.29
N ALA A 106 2.79 6.72 4.10
CA ALA A 106 1.48 7.36 4.18
C ALA A 106 1.03 7.93 2.82
N HIS A 107 1.98 8.51 2.07
CA HIS A 107 1.68 9.01 0.72
C HIS A 107 1.36 7.87 -0.26
N LEU A 108 2.13 6.77 -0.25
CA LEU A 108 1.83 5.57 -1.06
C LEU A 108 0.48 4.96 -0.69
N HIS A 109 0.15 4.90 0.59
CA HIS A 109 -1.14 4.43 1.08
C HIS A 109 -2.27 5.32 0.55
N GLY A 110 -2.14 6.65 0.60
CA GLY A 110 -3.11 7.57 0.00
C GLY A 110 -3.30 7.35 -1.50
N MET A 111 -2.21 7.09 -2.24
CA MET A 111 -2.29 6.77 -3.67
C MET A 111 -3.06 5.46 -3.94
N LEU A 112 -2.86 4.44 -3.12
CA LEU A 112 -3.61 3.17 -3.19
C LEU A 112 -5.10 3.40 -2.95
N GLU A 113 -5.48 4.11 -1.88
CA GLU A 113 -6.90 4.39 -1.58
C GLU A 113 -7.56 5.19 -2.71
N GLY A 114 -6.85 6.15 -3.31
CA GLY A 114 -7.32 6.92 -4.46
C GLY A 114 -7.60 6.04 -5.69
N ARG A 115 -6.76 5.02 -5.93
CA ARG A 115 -6.95 4.04 -7.01
C ARG A 115 -8.18 3.16 -6.77
N LYS A 116 -8.44 2.72 -5.53
CA LYS A 116 -9.66 1.98 -5.17
C LYS A 116 -10.92 2.78 -5.47
N ALA A 117 -10.92 4.07 -5.13
CA ALA A 117 -12.07 4.95 -5.37
C ALA A 117 -12.39 5.12 -6.86
N ALA A 118 -11.39 5.00 -7.75
CA ALA A 118 -11.60 5.04 -9.20
C ALA A 118 -12.22 3.75 -9.76
N THR A 119 -11.97 2.60 -9.13
CA THR A 119 -12.46 1.28 -9.59
C THR A 119 -13.88 0.98 -9.11
N VAL A 120 -14.37 1.63 -8.06
CA VAL A 120 -15.78 1.48 -7.62
C VAL A 120 -16.66 2.37 -8.52
N PRO A 121 -17.54 1.81 -9.37
CA PRO A 121 -18.47 2.65 -10.12
C PRO A 121 -19.32 3.41 -9.11
N ARG A 122 -19.19 4.74 -9.13
CA ARG A 122 -20.03 5.68 -8.38
C ARG A 122 -21.47 5.35 -8.72
N ARG A 123 -22.14 4.56 -7.85
CA ARG A 123 -23.58 4.33 -7.94
C ARG A 123 -24.21 5.71 -7.89
N THR A 124 -24.64 6.18 -9.05
CA THR A 124 -25.48 7.36 -9.19
C THR A 124 -26.69 7.11 -8.30
N ARG A 125 -26.77 7.83 -7.19
CA ARG A 125 -28.03 8.02 -6.46
C ARG A 125 -28.96 8.73 -7.44
N THR A 126 -29.68 7.95 -8.24
CA THR A 126 -30.77 8.45 -9.07
C THR A 126 -31.75 9.12 -8.12
N ALA A 127 -31.86 10.44 -8.26
CA ALA A 127 -32.90 11.21 -7.62
C ALA A 127 -34.25 10.58 -8.02
N SER A 128 -34.98 10.04 -7.05
CA SER A 128 -36.40 9.73 -7.24
C SER A 128 -37.11 11.04 -7.54
N PRO A 129 -37.76 11.20 -8.70
CA PRO A 129 -38.50 12.41 -8.98
C PRO A 129 -39.78 12.40 -8.14
N ASP A 130 -39.94 13.46 -7.38
CA ASP A 130 -41.23 13.94 -6.91
C ASP A 130 -42.17 14.09 -8.12
N ARG A 131 -43.31 13.38 -8.13
CA ARG A 131 -44.53 13.90 -8.78
C ARG A 131 -45.81 13.27 -8.22
N ALA A 132 -46.49 14.08 -7.42
CA ALA A 132 -47.92 14.28 -7.27
C ALA A 132 -48.89 13.43 -8.14
N THR A 133 -49.90 12.83 -7.51
CA THR A 133 -51.35 13.13 -7.64
C THR A 133 -52.23 11.91 -7.36
N ARG A 134 -53.02 11.95 -6.27
CA ARG A 134 -54.44 11.57 -6.16
C ARG A 134 -54.84 11.80 -4.69
N GLY A 135 -55.62 12.81 -4.33
CA GLY A 135 -57.00 12.97 -4.79
C GLY A 135 -57.91 12.16 -3.86
N THR A 136 -58.21 12.75 -2.71
CA THR A 136 -59.43 12.65 -1.88
C THR A 136 -60.29 11.38 -1.99
N ARG A 137 -60.45 10.67 -0.87
CA ARG A 137 -61.76 10.34 -0.27
C ARG A 137 -61.58 9.70 1.11
N HIS A 138 -61.79 10.52 2.14
CA HIS A 138 -62.19 10.06 3.46
C HIS A 138 -63.69 9.71 3.40
N SER A 139 -64.04 8.47 3.76
CA SER A 139 -65.32 8.11 4.44
C SER A 139 -65.31 8.72 5.88
N PRO A 140 -66.37 8.74 6.72
CA PRO A 140 -67.63 7.96 6.70
C PRO A 140 -68.91 8.69 7.22
N ARG A 141 -69.99 7.90 7.38
CA ARG A 141 -71.24 8.08 8.15
C ARG A 141 -72.40 8.86 7.51
#